data_AF-A0A399NX73-F1
#
_entry.id   AF-A0A399NX73-F1
#
_cell.length_a   1.000
_cell.length_b   1.000
_cell.length_c   1.000
_cell.angle_alpha   90.00
_cell.angle_beta   90.00
_cell.angle_gamma   90.00
#
_symmetry.space_group_name_H-M   'P 1'
#
loop_
_entity.id
_entity.type
_entity.pdbx_description
1 polymer ?
#
loop_
_entity_poly.entity_id
_entity_poly.type
_entity_poly.pdbx_seq_one_letter_code
_entity_poly.pdbx_strand_id
1 'polypeptide(L)'
;MTADDTSADDAAAIDADGSADPGHGRRALARIGSGALVAWIADVVTTRRRLVALAVALVAGVAMALLIEPVLARADGPETSRPGAIVLGAVVGAAAAVIPVSIWLARAIRRHPTVAGTHPAWRDAALLDAAVDPRGRVALAPGIAARVATESRRAIAQAAAPVPGALVLSVMALVGLPAYALAGDPGTLLWFAPIYLLMSASTLWTQSLAAGRMALLRDAADAELALPESERTVAPPVVPPHGTRLP
;
A
#
# COMPACT_ATOMS: atom_id res chain seq x y z
N MET A 1 -2.55 -8.93 -27.23
CA MET A 1 -2.72 -8.72 -25.77
C MET A 1 -1.32 -8.52 -25.21
N THR A 2 -0.82 -7.30 -25.31
CA THR A 2 0.53 -6.91 -24.87
C THR A 2 0.38 -6.26 -23.50
N ALA A 3 1.06 -6.81 -22.49
CA ALA A 3 1.15 -6.21 -21.18
C ALA A 3 1.84 -4.86 -21.31
N ASP A 4 1.25 -3.84 -20.70
CA ASP A 4 1.68 -2.45 -20.71
C ASP A 4 2.99 -2.34 -19.91
N ASP A 5 4.11 -2.09 -20.60
CA ASP A 5 5.48 -2.00 -20.07
C ASP A 5 5.76 -0.60 -19.46
N THR A 6 4.73 0.03 -18.90
CA THR A 6 4.72 1.45 -18.50
C THR A 6 5.67 1.73 -17.33
N SER A 7 6.05 0.71 -16.56
CA SER A 7 7.00 0.86 -15.44
C SER A 7 8.45 1.01 -15.89
N ALA A 8 8.82 0.46 -17.07
CA ALA A 8 10.17 0.56 -17.60
C ALA A 8 10.44 1.95 -18.19
N ASP A 9 9.45 2.53 -18.88
CA ASP A 9 9.53 3.90 -19.43
C ASP A 9 9.58 4.97 -18.31
N ASP A 10 8.84 4.77 -17.21
CA ASP A 10 8.88 5.66 -16.05
C ASP A 10 10.24 5.62 -15.33
N ALA A 11 10.92 4.47 -15.32
CA ALA A 11 12.27 4.34 -14.75
C ALA A 11 13.34 5.01 -15.63
N ALA A 12 13.20 4.92 -16.96
CA ALA A 12 14.07 5.61 -17.91
C ALA A 12 13.88 7.15 -17.87
N ALA A 13 12.67 7.62 -17.58
CA ALA A 13 12.37 9.05 -17.42
C ALA A 13 13.06 9.69 -16.20
N ILE A 14 13.37 8.92 -15.15
CA ILE A 14 14.08 9.40 -13.96
C ILE A 14 15.54 9.76 -14.28
N ASP A 15 16.18 9.05 -15.21
CA ASP A 15 17.56 9.33 -15.63
C ASP A 15 17.64 10.39 -16.76
N ALA A 16 16.58 10.54 -17.57
CA ALA A 16 16.56 11.48 -18.69
C ALA A 16 16.31 12.94 -18.27
N ASP A 17 15.60 13.19 -17.17
CA ASP A 17 15.23 14.54 -16.77
C ASP A 17 16.12 15.04 -15.63
N GLY A 18 17.19 15.74 -16.00
CA GLY A 18 18.12 16.45 -15.12
C GLY A 18 17.48 17.64 -14.39
N SER A 19 16.30 17.46 -13.79
CA SER A 19 15.60 18.49 -13.06
C SER A 19 16.23 18.70 -11.68
N ALA A 20 16.64 19.95 -11.42
CA ALA A 20 17.29 20.38 -10.19
C ALA A 20 16.33 20.49 -8.97
N ASP A 21 15.16 19.85 -9.00
CA ASP A 21 14.22 19.83 -7.85
C ASP A 21 14.61 18.69 -6.89
N PRO A 22 15.08 18.99 -5.66
CA PRO A 22 15.46 17.97 -4.68
C PRO A 22 14.31 17.01 -4.33
N GLY A 23 13.06 17.41 -4.58
CA GLY A 23 11.86 16.62 -4.31
C GLY A 23 11.41 15.72 -5.46
N HIS A 24 11.91 15.89 -6.69
CA HIS A 24 11.40 15.20 -7.87
C HIS A 24 11.57 13.68 -7.78
N GLY A 25 12.76 13.21 -7.42
CA GLY A 25 13.05 11.78 -7.27
C GLY A 25 12.15 11.09 -6.24
N ARG A 26 11.83 11.76 -5.13
CA ARG A 26 10.90 11.22 -4.11
C ARG A 26 9.46 11.12 -4.64
N ARG A 27 9.00 12.12 -5.41
CA ARG A 27 7.65 12.09 -6.00
C ARG A 27 7.53 10.99 -7.05
N ALA A 28 8.55 10.80 -7.89
CA ALA A 28 8.61 9.72 -8.86
C ALA A 28 8.58 8.35 -8.16
N LEU A 29 9.42 8.14 -7.14
CA LEU A 29 9.42 6.92 -6.34
C LEU A 29 8.06 6.64 -5.67
N ALA A 30 7.41 7.67 -5.14
CA ALA A 30 6.09 7.53 -4.55
C ALA A 30 5.02 7.13 -5.59
N ARG A 31 5.12 7.60 -6.84
CA ARG A 31 4.22 7.19 -7.94
C ARG A 31 4.44 5.73 -8.34
N ILE A 32 5.69 5.31 -8.50
CA ILE A 32 6.02 3.91 -8.80
C ILE A 32 5.50 3.00 -7.69
N GLY A 33 5.74 3.38 -6.44
CA GLY A 33 5.28 2.60 -5.29
C GLY A 33 3.78 2.57 -5.15
N SER A 34 3.07 3.68 -5.36
CA SER A 34 1.61 3.68 -5.34
C SER A 34 1.02 2.81 -6.45
N GLY A 35 1.60 2.83 -7.65
CA GLY A 35 1.26 1.92 -8.75
C GLY A 35 1.44 0.45 -8.37
N ALA A 36 2.60 0.10 -7.79
CA ALA A 36 2.90 -1.26 -7.34
C ALA A 36 1.93 -1.74 -6.23
N LEU A 37 1.60 -0.87 -5.28
CA LEU A 37 0.62 -1.16 -4.22
C LEU A 37 -0.78 -1.39 -4.83
N VAL A 38 -1.21 -0.52 -5.75
CA VAL A 38 -2.52 -0.64 -6.41
C VAL A 38 -2.61 -1.92 -7.24
N ALA A 39 -1.57 -2.24 -8.01
CA ALA A 39 -1.52 -3.46 -8.80
C ALA A 39 -1.64 -4.71 -7.90
N TRP A 40 -0.85 -4.77 -6.83
CA TRP A 40 -0.92 -5.90 -5.89
C TRP A 40 -2.27 -6.00 -5.18
N ILE A 41 -2.86 -4.88 -4.74
CA ILE A 41 -4.20 -4.86 -4.16
C ILE A 41 -5.23 -5.32 -5.20
N ALA A 42 -5.08 -4.96 -6.48
CA ALA A 42 -6.01 -5.38 -7.53
C ALA A 42 -5.94 -6.90 -7.78
N ASP A 43 -4.76 -7.49 -7.75
CA ASP A 43 -4.57 -8.94 -7.86
C ASP A 43 -5.23 -9.69 -6.70
N VAL A 44 -5.08 -9.17 -5.47
CA VAL A 44 -5.68 -9.79 -4.29
C VAL A 44 -7.19 -9.54 -4.21
N VAL A 45 -7.63 -8.31 -4.49
CA VAL A 45 -9.01 -7.86 -4.40
C VAL A 45 -9.62 -7.84 -5.80
N THR A 46 -9.83 -9.06 -6.32
CA THR A 46 -10.54 -9.33 -7.58
C THR A 46 -11.91 -8.62 -7.65
N THR A 47 -12.45 -8.45 -8.85
CA THR A 47 -13.77 -7.82 -9.09
C THR A 47 -14.88 -8.44 -8.23
N ARG A 48 -14.91 -9.77 -8.10
CA ARG A 48 -15.91 -10.45 -7.24
C ARG A 48 -15.76 -10.07 -5.77
N ARG A 49 -14.53 -9.98 -5.27
CA ARG A 49 -14.25 -9.54 -3.89
C ARG A 49 -14.63 -8.08 -3.67
N ARG A 50 -14.39 -7.21 -4.66
CA ARG A 50 -14.85 -5.80 -4.63
C ARG A 50 -16.37 -5.71 -4.51
N LEU A 51 -17.11 -6.50 -5.28
CA LEU A 51 -18.57 -6.56 -5.20
C LEU A 51 -19.06 -7.03 -3.82
N VAL A 52 -18.41 -8.04 -3.23
CA VAL A 52 -18.73 -8.51 -1.87
C VAL A 52 -18.48 -7.41 -0.84
N ALA A 53 -17.33 -6.73 -0.91
CA ALA A 53 -17.02 -5.62 0.00
C ALA A 53 -18.03 -4.47 -0.15
N LEU A 54 -18.43 -4.14 -1.39
CA LEU A 54 -19.44 -3.13 -1.68
C LEU A 54 -20.83 -3.53 -1.15
N ALA A 55 -21.21 -4.80 -1.30
CA ALA A 55 -22.47 -5.31 -0.75
C ALA A 55 -22.47 -5.24 0.79
N VAL A 56 -21.37 -5.63 1.43
CA VAL A 56 -21.20 -5.48 2.89
C VAL A 56 -21.31 -4.02 3.31
N ALA A 57 -20.66 -3.12 2.57
CA ALA A 57 -20.70 -1.68 2.83
C ALA A 57 -22.13 -1.13 2.76
N LEU A 58 -22.86 -1.50 1.70
CA LEU A 58 -24.21 -1.01 1.46
C LEU A 58 -25.18 -1.57 2.50
N VAL A 59 -25.12 -2.85 2.83
CA VAL A 59 -25.98 -3.47 3.85
C VAL A 59 -25.72 -2.85 5.22
N ALA A 60 -24.46 -2.78 5.64
CA ALA A 60 -24.11 -2.20 6.95
C ALA A 60 -24.47 -0.71 7.03
N GLY A 61 -24.21 0.05 5.96
CA GLY A 61 -24.47 1.48 5.94
C GLY A 61 -25.95 1.82 5.90
N VAL A 62 -26.75 1.12 5.09
CA VAL A 62 -28.21 1.30 5.06
C VAL A 62 -28.83 0.88 6.39
N ALA A 63 -28.42 -0.27 6.96
CA ALA A 63 -28.91 -0.69 8.26
C ALA A 63 -28.60 0.34 9.35
N MET A 64 -27.36 0.88 9.38
CA MET A 64 -26.97 1.91 10.33
C MET A 64 -27.78 3.20 10.16
N ALA A 65 -27.95 3.67 8.91
CA ALA A 65 -28.74 4.86 8.62
C ALA A 65 -30.17 4.73 9.15
N LEU A 66 -30.83 3.60 8.86
CA LEU A 66 -32.20 3.33 9.32
C LEU A 66 -32.31 3.23 10.85
N LEU A 67 -31.29 2.69 11.51
CA LEU A 67 -31.27 2.58 12.97
C LEU A 67 -31.00 3.92 13.67
N ILE A 68 -30.20 4.81 13.07
CA ILE A 68 -29.78 6.07 13.70
C ILE A 68 -30.71 7.25 13.38
N GLU A 69 -31.39 7.24 12.22
CA GLU A 69 -32.35 8.27 11.83
C GLU A 69 -33.37 8.63 12.93
N PRO A 70 -34.06 7.67 13.60
CA PRO A 70 -35.02 8.02 14.65
C PRO A 70 -34.36 8.61 15.90
N VAL A 71 -33.09 8.31 16.15
CA VAL A 71 -32.32 8.90 17.26
C VAL A 71 -31.99 10.35 16.94
N LEU A 72 -31.51 10.63 15.72
CA LEU A 72 -31.20 11.98 15.26
C LEU A 72 -32.46 12.85 15.15
N ALA A 73 -33.57 12.29 14.67
CA ALA A 73 -34.85 13.00 14.59
C ALA A 73 -35.35 13.50 15.96
N ARG A 74 -35.00 12.78 17.04
CA ARG A 74 -35.32 13.18 18.42
C ARG A 74 -34.34 14.20 18.99
N ALA A 75 -33.08 14.18 18.57
CA ALA A 75 -32.03 15.05 19.08
C ALA A 75 -31.99 16.40 18.35
N ASP A 76 -31.96 16.37 17.01
CA ASP A 76 -31.67 17.51 16.15
C ASP A 76 -32.88 17.99 15.33
N GLY A 77 -33.99 17.26 15.43
CA GLY A 77 -35.23 17.52 14.70
C GLY A 77 -35.33 16.76 13.37
N PRO A 78 -36.55 16.65 12.81
CA PRO A 78 -36.80 15.82 11.62
C PRO A 78 -36.10 16.35 10.35
N GLU A 79 -35.83 17.67 10.27
CA GLU A 79 -35.27 18.29 9.06
C GLU A 79 -33.80 17.92 8.79
N THR A 80 -33.01 17.66 9.82
CA THR A 80 -31.56 17.34 9.72
C THR A 80 -31.26 15.85 9.93
N SER A 81 -32.22 15.09 10.45
CA SER A 81 -32.07 13.67 10.80
C SER A 81 -31.67 12.77 9.62
N ARG A 82 -32.35 12.93 8.48
CA ARG A 82 -32.15 12.11 7.28
C ARG A 82 -30.77 12.33 6.64
N PRO A 83 -30.31 13.57 6.37
CA PRO A 83 -28.96 13.77 5.84
C PRO A 83 -27.88 13.30 6.82
N GLY A 84 -28.04 13.54 8.13
CA GLY A 84 -27.10 13.05 9.15
C GLY A 84 -27.01 11.52 9.20
N ALA A 85 -28.15 10.84 9.13
CA ALA A 85 -28.21 9.38 9.10
C ALA A 85 -27.56 8.78 7.85
N ILE A 86 -27.74 9.40 6.68
CA ILE A 86 -27.09 8.98 5.43
C ILE A 86 -25.57 9.08 5.55
N VAL A 87 -25.05 10.19 6.08
CA VAL A 87 -23.60 10.39 6.26
C VAL A 87 -23.01 9.37 7.24
N LEU A 88 -23.65 9.18 8.40
CA LEU A 88 -23.23 8.20 9.40
C LEU A 88 -23.33 6.76 8.87
N GLY A 89 -24.38 6.45 8.13
CA GLY A 89 -24.54 5.17 7.44
C GLY A 89 -23.42 4.93 6.43
N ALA A 90 -23.12 5.89 5.58
CA ALA A 90 -22.03 5.79 4.61
C ALA A 90 -20.66 5.57 5.29
N VAL A 91 -20.41 6.27 6.39
CA VAL A 91 -19.22 6.12 7.24
C VAL A 91 -19.09 4.70 7.77
N VAL A 92 -20.14 4.18 8.41
CA VAL A 92 -20.13 2.82 9.00
C VAL A 92 -20.04 1.76 7.92
N GLY A 93 -20.74 1.95 6.79
CA GLY A 93 -20.64 1.08 5.62
C GLY A 93 -19.22 1.00 5.07
N ALA A 94 -18.55 2.14 4.91
CA ALA A 94 -17.16 2.20 4.45
C ALA A 94 -16.22 1.47 5.44
N ALA A 95 -16.37 1.69 6.75
CA ALA A 95 -15.60 0.99 7.77
C ALA A 95 -15.83 -0.53 7.73
N ALA A 96 -17.07 -0.98 7.54
CA ALA A 96 -17.42 -2.40 7.41
C ALA A 96 -16.76 -3.05 6.18
N ALA A 97 -16.62 -2.31 5.07
CA ALA A 97 -15.95 -2.78 3.85
C ALA A 97 -14.46 -3.05 4.03
N VAL A 98 -13.79 -2.32 4.96
CA VAL A 98 -12.37 -2.52 5.27
C VAL A 98 -12.11 -3.91 5.84
N ILE A 99 -13.03 -4.44 6.64
CA ILE A 99 -12.87 -5.73 7.33
C ILE A 99 -12.57 -6.89 6.35
N PRO A 100 -13.42 -7.20 5.37
CA PRO A 100 -13.14 -8.29 4.43
C PRO A 100 -11.90 -8.01 3.58
N VAL A 101 -11.66 -6.75 3.19
CA VAL A 101 -10.47 -6.35 2.41
C VAL A 101 -9.19 -6.65 3.19
N SER A 102 -9.10 -6.18 4.44
CA SER A 102 -7.97 -6.45 5.33
C SER A 102 -7.75 -7.94 5.57
N ILE A 103 -8.83 -8.73 5.71
CA ILE A 103 -8.73 -10.19 5.84
C ILE A 103 -8.14 -10.82 4.57
N TRP A 104 -8.58 -10.40 3.38
CA TRP A 104 -8.04 -10.93 2.12
C TRP A 104 -6.57 -10.56 1.92
N LEU A 105 -6.20 -9.31 2.18
CA LEU A 105 -4.80 -8.87 2.11
C LEU A 105 -3.93 -9.61 3.12
N ALA A 106 -4.36 -9.71 4.38
CA ALA A 106 -3.61 -10.45 5.41
C ALA A 106 -3.45 -11.94 5.05
N ARG A 107 -4.48 -12.57 4.45
CA ARG A 107 -4.38 -13.95 3.96
C ARG A 107 -3.42 -14.06 2.76
N ALA A 108 -3.40 -13.10 1.85
CA ALA A 108 -2.48 -13.08 0.72
C ALA A 108 -1.03 -12.89 1.18
N ILE A 109 -0.78 -11.94 2.09
CA ILE A 109 0.54 -11.68 2.68
C ILE A 109 1.10 -12.95 3.34
N ARG A 110 0.27 -13.67 4.11
CA ARG A 110 0.68 -14.93 4.76
C ARG A 110 1.02 -16.07 3.80
N ARG A 111 0.61 -15.99 2.54
CA ARG A 111 0.91 -17.02 1.52
C ARG A 111 2.20 -16.75 0.76
N HIS A 112 2.86 -15.62 0.95
CA HIS A 112 4.14 -15.35 0.30
C HIS A 112 5.23 -16.30 0.82
N PRO A 113 6.00 -16.96 -0.07
CA PRO A 113 7.08 -17.85 0.32
C PRO A 113 8.18 -17.08 1.04
N THR A 114 8.76 -17.69 2.08
CA THR A 114 9.91 -17.15 2.81
C THR A 114 11.17 -17.92 2.42
N VAL A 115 12.14 -17.26 1.78
CA VAL A 115 13.40 -17.90 1.35
C VAL A 115 14.31 -18.24 2.55
N ALA A 116 14.16 -17.53 3.68
CA ALA A 116 14.84 -17.84 4.94
C ALA A 116 13.86 -18.54 5.90
N GLY A 117 14.26 -19.69 6.43
CA GLY A 117 13.54 -20.38 7.50
C GLY A 117 13.26 -19.45 8.69
N THR A 118 11.98 -19.42 9.11
CA THR A 118 11.43 -19.03 10.42
C THR A 118 11.88 -17.76 11.17
N HIS A 119 12.80 -16.91 10.68
CA HIS A 119 13.08 -15.59 11.28
C HIS A 119 13.34 -14.48 10.24
N PRO A 120 12.90 -13.23 10.48
CA PRO A 120 12.73 -12.19 9.44
C PRO A 120 14.07 -11.56 9.06
N ALA A 121 14.46 -11.46 7.78
CA ALA A 121 14.06 -10.44 6.78
C ALA A 121 14.32 -8.96 7.15
N TRP A 122 14.52 -8.59 8.43
CA TRP A 122 14.71 -7.17 8.82
C TRP A 122 16.15 -6.67 8.56
N ARG A 123 17.13 -7.58 8.66
CA ARG A 123 18.54 -7.28 8.41
C ARG A 123 18.80 -7.04 6.91
N ASP A 124 18.07 -7.75 6.06
CA ASP A 124 18.11 -7.56 4.61
C ASP A 124 17.28 -6.36 4.16
N ALA A 125 16.16 -6.04 4.82
CA ALA A 125 15.36 -4.87 4.48
C ALA A 125 16.18 -3.56 4.49
N ALA A 126 17.09 -3.39 5.47
CA ALA A 126 17.99 -2.24 5.51
C ALA A 126 19.06 -2.27 4.39
N LEU A 127 19.52 -3.46 4.00
CA LEU A 127 20.48 -3.63 2.90
C LEU A 127 19.81 -3.41 1.54
N LEU A 128 18.55 -3.83 1.40
CA LEU A 128 17.69 -3.57 0.24
C LEU A 128 17.31 -2.08 0.16
N ASP A 129 17.00 -1.44 1.27
CA ASP A 129 16.75 0.01 1.31
C ASP A 129 18.00 0.82 0.95
N ALA A 130 19.20 0.34 1.31
CA ALA A 130 20.47 0.94 0.91
C ALA A 130 20.84 0.66 -0.56
N ALA A 131 20.24 -0.37 -1.17
CA ALA A 131 20.47 -0.73 -2.57
C ALA A 131 19.76 0.23 -3.55
N VAL A 132 18.87 1.11 -3.08
CA VAL A 132 18.21 2.12 -3.91
C VAL A 132 18.53 3.53 -3.39
N ASP A 133 19.27 4.30 -4.19
CA ASP A 133 19.55 5.71 -3.90
C ASP A 133 18.24 6.52 -3.88
N PRO A 134 18.08 7.58 -3.06
CA PRO A 134 16.99 8.57 -3.18
C PRO A 134 16.68 9.09 -4.59
N ARG A 135 17.60 8.94 -5.56
CA ARG A 135 17.39 9.23 -6.98
C ARG A 135 16.79 8.08 -7.80
N GLY A 136 16.51 6.93 -7.19
CA GLY A 136 15.96 5.75 -7.87
C GLY A 136 17.00 4.83 -8.53
N ARG A 137 18.30 5.08 -8.30
CA ARG A 137 19.36 4.20 -8.83
C ARG A 137 19.46 2.91 -8.03
N VAL A 138 19.45 1.78 -8.72
CA VAL A 138 19.46 0.44 -8.11
C VAL A 138 20.85 -0.19 -8.20
N ALA A 139 21.35 -0.69 -7.08
CA ALA A 139 22.58 -1.47 -6.99
C ALA A 139 22.25 -2.89 -6.50
N LEU A 140 22.16 -3.83 -7.43
CA LEU A 140 21.92 -5.25 -7.12
C LEU A 140 23.25 -5.96 -6.88
N ALA A 141 23.39 -6.68 -5.76
CA ALA A 141 24.57 -7.52 -5.55
C ALA A 141 24.51 -8.77 -6.47
N PRO A 142 25.65 -9.31 -6.92
CA PRO A 142 25.69 -10.47 -7.80
C PRO A 142 25.05 -11.71 -7.15
N GLY A 143 24.32 -12.51 -7.94
CA GLY A 143 23.80 -13.83 -7.53
C GLY A 143 22.63 -13.84 -6.53
N ILE A 144 22.10 -12.66 -6.13
CA ILE A 144 20.96 -12.58 -5.19
C ILE A 144 19.62 -12.21 -5.86
N ALA A 145 19.56 -12.10 -7.19
CA ALA A 145 18.38 -11.63 -7.92
C ALA A 145 17.09 -12.40 -7.55
N ALA A 146 17.11 -13.74 -7.55
CA ALA A 146 15.96 -14.56 -7.16
C ALA A 146 15.45 -14.25 -5.74
N ARG A 147 16.38 -14.04 -4.80
CA ARG A 147 16.05 -13.68 -3.43
C ARG A 147 15.44 -12.28 -3.35
N VAL A 148 16.08 -11.30 -3.99
CA VAL A 148 15.62 -9.91 -4.03
C VAL A 148 14.22 -9.80 -4.66
N ALA A 149 13.94 -10.52 -5.75
CA ALA A 149 12.62 -10.56 -6.37
C ALA A 149 11.54 -11.10 -5.41
N THR A 150 11.84 -12.14 -4.62
CA THR A 150 10.88 -12.69 -3.65
C THR A 150 10.65 -11.75 -2.45
N GLU A 151 11.72 -11.16 -1.91
CA GLU A 151 11.66 -10.31 -0.73
C GLU A 151 11.03 -8.95 -1.02
N SER A 152 11.34 -8.35 -2.18
CA SER A 152 10.72 -7.12 -2.65
C SER A 152 9.21 -7.26 -2.85
N ARG A 153 8.74 -8.33 -3.51
CA ARG A 153 7.30 -8.63 -3.66
C ARG A 153 6.60 -8.78 -2.32
N ARG A 154 7.26 -9.41 -1.35
CA ARG A 154 6.74 -9.53 0.02
C ARG A 154 6.68 -8.18 0.74
N ALA A 155 7.71 -7.34 0.59
CA ALA A 155 7.73 -6.00 1.17
C ALA A 155 6.62 -5.11 0.61
N ILE A 156 6.38 -5.15 -0.72
CA ILE A 156 5.25 -4.47 -1.37
C ILE A 156 3.91 -4.97 -0.80
N ALA A 157 3.75 -6.29 -0.66
CA ALA A 157 2.56 -6.88 -0.06
C ALA A 157 2.31 -6.41 1.38
N GLN A 158 3.37 -6.29 2.19
CA GLN A 158 3.29 -5.78 3.57
C GLN A 158 2.96 -4.28 3.61
N ALA A 159 3.55 -3.48 2.72
CA ALA A 159 3.32 -2.05 2.61
C ALA A 159 1.87 -1.72 2.19
N ALA A 160 1.20 -2.65 1.52
CA ALA A 160 -0.21 -2.52 1.12
C ALA A 160 -1.21 -2.78 2.26
N ALA A 161 -0.80 -3.43 3.36
CA ALA A 161 -1.69 -3.77 4.47
C ALA A 161 -2.43 -2.56 5.10
N PRO A 162 -1.79 -1.41 5.39
CA PRO A 162 -2.47 -0.25 5.98
C PRO A 162 -3.30 0.58 4.98
N VAL A 163 -3.17 0.36 3.67
CA VAL A 163 -3.75 1.22 2.62
C VAL A 163 -5.29 1.30 2.69
N PRO A 164 -6.05 0.19 2.81
CA PRO A 164 -7.52 0.28 2.86
C PRO A 164 -8.03 1.09 4.05
N GLY A 165 -7.43 0.92 5.23
CA GLY A 165 -7.80 1.67 6.42
C GLY A 165 -7.49 3.16 6.29
N ALA A 166 -6.30 3.50 5.79
CA ALA A 166 -5.89 4.89 5.57
C ALA A 166 -6.78 5.60 4.52
N LEU A 167 -7.20 4.89 3.46
CA LEU A 167 -8.10 5.45 2.45
C LEU A 167 -9.50 5.71 3.02
N VAL A 168 -10.07 4.75 3.77
CA VAL A 168 -11.39 4.94 4.37
C VAL A 168 -11.38 6.07 5.39
N LEU A 169 -10.35 6.15 6.25
CA LEU A 169 -10.21 7.27 7.19
C LEU A 169 -10.04 8.61 6.48
N SER A 170 -9.28 8.66 5.38
CA SER A 170 -9.13 9.89 4.57
C SER A 170 -10.44 10.33 3.95
N VAL A 171 -11.21 9.40 3.37
CA VAL A 171 -12.53 9.71 2.77
C VAL A 171 -13.52 10.13 3.85
N MET A 172 -13.54 9.44 4.99
CA MET A 172 -14.39 9.81 6.13
C MET A 172 -14.06 11.20 6.65
N ALA A 173 -12.78 11.55 6.77
CA ALA A 173 -12.38 12.89 7.16
C ALA A 173 -12.82 13.92 6.11
N LEU A 174 -12.62 13.64 4.82
CA LEU A 174 -12.96 14.57 3.73
C LEU A 174 -14.46 14.81 3.54
N VAL A 175 -15.30 13.81 3.82
CA VAL A 175 -16.78 13.92 3.72
C VAL A 175 -17.41 14.37 5.04
N GLY A 176 -16.86 13.91 6.17
CA GLY A 176 -17.35 14.26 7.50
C GLY A 176 -17.08 15.71 7.89
N LEU A 177 -15.91 16.28 7.54
CA LEU A 177 -15.53 17.67 7.84
C LEU A 177 -16.52 18.70 7.23
N PRO A 178 -16.84 18.66 5.93
CA PRO A 178 -17.77 19.61 5.32
C PRO A 178 -19.20 19.45 5.83
N ALA A 179 -19.68 18.22 6.00
CA ALA A 179 -21.05 17.96 6.45
C ALA A 179 -21.31 18.50 7.87
N TYR A 180 -20.33 18.39 8.76
CA TYR A 180 -20.44 18.88 10.13
C TYR A 180 -20.10 20.37 10.30
N ALA A 181 -19.20 20.92 9.49
CA ALA A 181 -18.96 22.37 9.47
C ALA A 181 -20.24 23.16 9.10
N LEU A 182 -21.12 22.55 8.31
CA LEU A 182 -22.43 23.11 7.95
C LEU A 182 -23.51 22.86 9.03
N ALA A 183 -23.36 21.84 9.89
CA ALA A 183 -24.34 21.45 10.90
C ALA A 183 -24.13 22.13 12.28
N GLY A 184 -23.00 22.82 12.50
CA GLY A 184 -22.79 23.69 13.67
C GLY A 184 -22.39 22.99 14.97
N ASP A 185 -22.36 21.66 15.05
CA ASP A 185 -21.90 20.92 16.25
C ASP A 185 -20.86 19.83 15.90
N PRO A 186 -19.56 20.18 15.83
CA PRO A 186 -18.51 19.21 15.55
C PRO A 186 -18.26 18.35 16.80
N GLY A 187 -18.94 17.20 16.87
CA GLY A 187 -18.68 16.20 17.91
C GLY A 187 -17.17 15.89 18.06
N THR A 188 -16.76 15.47 19.26
CA THR A 188 -15.33 15.38 19.67
C THR A 188 -14.44 14.55 18.73
N LEU A 189 -14.99 13.55 18.04
CA LEU A 189 -14.27 12.75 17.04
C LEU A 189 -13.88 13.54 15.78
N LEU A 190 -14.65 14.56 15.41
CA LEU A 190 -14.43 15.37 14.22
C LEU A 190 -13.25 16.35 14.38
N TRP A 191 -12.98 16.80 15.61
CA TRP A 191 -11.80 17.60 15.95
C TRP A 191 -10.49 16.87 15.65
N PHE A 192 -10.50 15.53 15.70
CA PHE A 192 -9.34 14.71 15.37
C PHE A 192 -9.25 14.38 13.87
N ALA A 193 -10.27 14.69 13.06
CA ALA A 193 -10.27 14.37 11.63
C ALA A 193 -9.07 14.95 10.85
N PRO A 194 -8.61 16.20 11.10
CA PRO A 194 -7.40 16.73 10.47
C PRO A 194 -6.15 15.94 10.86
N ILE A 195 -6.06 15.48 12.12
CA ILE A 195 -4.95 14.67 12.60
C ILE A 195 -4.98 13.29 11.93
N TYR A 196 -6.14 12.65 11.85
CA TYR A 196 -6.30 11.37 11.16
C TYR A 196 -6.01 11.48 9.67
N LEU A 197 -6.37 12.58 9.02
CA LEU A 197 -6.08 12.83 7.61
C LEU A 197 -4.59 13.03 7.40
N LEU A 198 -3.92 13.81 8.26
CA LEU A 198 -2.46 13.97 8.21
C LEU A 198 -1.73 12.65 8.46
N MET A 199 -2.15 11.87 9.46
CA MET A 199 -1.60 10.54 9.74
C MET A 199 -1.81 9.58 8.57
N SER A 200 -3.01 9.57 7.97
CA SER A 200 -3.33 8.70 6.84
C SER A 200 -2.52 9.09 5.61
N ALA A 201 -2.43 10.39 5.28
CA ALA A 201 -1.63 10.89 4.17
C ALA A 201 -0.14 10.61 4.37
N SER A 202 0.39 10.85 5.57
CA SER A 202 1.78 10.52 5.92
C SER A 202 2.05 9.02 5.83
N THR A 203 1.13 8.18 6.30
CA THR A 203 1.22 6.72 6.17
C THR A 203 1.22 6.32 4.70
N LEU A 204 0.28 6.80 3.89
CA LEU A 204 0.22 6.47 2.46
C LEU A 204 1.48 6.93 1.73
N TRP A 205 1.98 8.12 2.04
CA TRP A 205 3.21 8.65 1.45
C TRP A 205 4.43 7.79 1.80
N THR A 206 4.63 7.47 3.08
CA THR A 206 5.75 6.66 3.55
C THR A 206 5.69 5.24 3.00
N GLN A 207 4.51 4.61 2.98
CA GLN A 207 4.33 3.28 2.39
C GLN A 207 4.56 3.28 0.88
N SER A 208 4.14 4.34 0.17
CA SER A 208 4.38 4.49 -1.27
C SER A 208 5.88 4.63 -1.56
N LEU A 209 6.62 5.43 -0.78
CA LEU A 209 8.07 5.54 -0.95
C LEU A 209 8.80 4.22 -0.71
N ALA A 210 8.45 3.51 0.36
CA ALA A 210 9.03 2.21 0.67
C ALA A 210 8.71 1.18 -0.43
N ALA A 211 7.45 1.12 -0.87
CA ALA A 211 7.03 0.24 -1.95
C ALA A 211 7.70 0.57 -3.29
N GLY A 212 7.96 1.86 -3.58
CA GLY A 212 8.61 2.30 -4.82
C GLY A 212 10.05 1.80 -4.93
N ARG A 213 10.82 1.87 -3.84
CA ARG A 213 12.17 1.28 -3.79
C ARG A 213 12.15 -0.22 -4.02
N MET A 214 11.21 -0.91 -3.38
CA MET A 214 11.05 -2.35 -3.53
C MET A 214 10.57 -2.74 -4.93
N ALA A 215 9.74 -1.92 -5.59
CA ALA A 215 9.33 -2.13 -6.97
C ALA A 215 10.53 -2.01 -7.93
N LEU A 216 11.37 -0.99 -7.77
CA LEU A 216 12.59 -0.87 -8.58
C LEU A 216 13.55 -2.05 -8.38
N LEU A 217 13.72 -2.53 -7.14
CA LEU A 217 14.52 -3.72 -6.86
C LEU A 217 13.93 -4.99 -7.46
N ARG A 218 12.60 -5.14 -7.39
CA ARG A 218 11.89 -6.26 -8.01
C ARG A 218 12.13 -6.25 -9.51
N ASP A 219 11.96 -5.11 -10.15
CA ASP A 219 12.03 -4.97 -11.61
C ASP A 219 13.48 -5.18 -12.09
N ALA A 220 14.48 -4.67 -11.37
CA ALA A 220 15.89 -4.95 -11.64
C ALA A 220 16.24 -6.43 -11.44
N ALA A 221 15.72 -7.07 -10.40
CA ALA A 221 15.93 -8.49 -10.17
C ALA A 221 15.23 -9.37 -11.22
N ASP A 222 14.03 -8.99 -11.66
CA ASP A 222 13.30 -9.69 -12.72
C ASP A 222 14.01 -9.53 -14.07
N ALA A 223 14.58 -8.35 -14.37
CA ALA A 223 15.41 -8.12 -15.54
C ALA A 223 16.67 -9.00 -15.53
N GLU A 224 17.36 -9.10 -14.39
CA GLU A 224 18.54 -9.96 -14.23
C GLU A 224 18.19 -11.45 -14.40
N LEU A 225 17.04 -11.88 -13.93
CA LEU A 225 16.57 -13.27 -14.11
C LEU A 225 16.13 -13.57 -15.53
N ALA A 226 15.70 -12.56 -16.29
CA ALA A 226 15.37 -12.70 -17.70
C ALA A 226 16.61 -12.91 -18.58
N LEU A 227 17.81 -12.52 -18.13
CA LEU A 227 19.06 -12.76 -18.84
C LEU A 227 19.37 -14.27 -18.95
N PRO A 228 20.00 -14.71 -20.06
CA PRO A 228 20.57 -16.05 -20.17
C PRO A 228 21.54 -16.34 -19.02
N GLU A 229 21.62 -17.58 -18.56
CA GLU A 229 22.46 -17.96 -17.40
C GLU A 229 23.94 -17.56 -17.56
N SER A 230 24.45 -17.54 -18.78
CA SER A 230 25.83 -17.12 -19.10
C SER A 230 26.09 -15.63 -18.91
N GLU A 231 25.05 -14.80 -18.92
CA GLU A 231 25.12 -13.33 -18.82
C GLU A 231 24.72 -12.82 -17.44
N ARG A 232 24.19 -13.70 -16.58
CA ARG A 232 23.83 -13.35 -15.20
C ARG A 232 25.06 -13.05 -14.36
N THR A 233 24.96 -12.04 -13.52
CA THR A 233 25.95 -11.70 -12.49
C THR A 233 26.08 -12.84 -11.49
N VAL A 234 27.20 -13.56 -11.59
CA VAL A 234 27.53 -14.66 -10.68
C VAL A 234 28.18 -14.11 -9.42
N ALA A 235 27.70 -14.56 -8.26
CA ALA A 235 28.36 -14.25 -6.99
C ALA A 235 29.80 -14.78 -7.01
N PRO A 236 30.80 -13.96 -6.61
CA PRO A 236 32.16 -14.46 -6.49
C PRO A 236 32.18 -15.67 -5.54
N PRO A 237 32.97 -16.72 -5.84
CA PRO A 237 33.02 -17.91 -5.01
C PRO A 237 33.46 -17.54 -3.60
N VAL A 238 32.55 -17.69 -2.63
CA VAL A 238 32.86 -17.51 -1.22
C VAL A 238 33.57 -18.77 -0.76
N VAL A 239 34.90 -18.70 -0.61
CA VAL A 239 35.64 -19.75 0.09
C VAL A 239 35.18 -19.70 1.54
N PRO A 240 34.51 -20.75 2.06
CA PRO A 240 34.14 -20.78 3.47
C PRO A 240 35.41 -20.61 4.31
N PRO A 241 35.37 -19.82 5.40
CA PRO A 241 36.54 -19.62 6.24
C PRO A 241 37.09 -20.99 6.62
N HIS A 242 38.38 -21.22 6.32
CA HIS A 242 39.04 -22.51 6.49
C HIS A 242 38.72 -23.09 7.87
N GLY A 243 37.91 -24.16 7.92
CA GLY A 243 37.57 -24.79 9.20
C GLY A 243 36.24 -25.55 9.26
N THR A 244 35.26 -25.31 8.40
CA THR A 244 33.97 -26.03 8.47
C THR A 244 33.95 -27.27 7.58
N ARG A 245 34.81 -28.24 7.89
CA ARG A 245 34.45 -29.65 7.69
C ARG A 245 33.50 -30.01 8.83
N LEU A 246 32.20 -29.98 8.59
CA LEU A 246 31.28 -30.68 9.47
C LEU A 246 31.40 -32.18 9.20
N PRO A 247 31.48 -33.04 10.24
CA PRO A 247 31.32 -34.48 10.09
C PRO A 247 29.91 -34.87 9.62
#